data_AF-A0A1G9STL6-F1
#
_entry.id   AF-A0A1G9STL6-F1
#
_cell.length_a   1.000
_cell.length_b   1.000
_cell.length_c   1.000
_cell.angle_alpha   90.00
_cell.angle_beta   90.00
_cell.angle_gamma   90.00
#
_symmetry.space_group_name_H-M   'P 1'
#
loop_
_entity.id
_entity.type
_entity.pdbx_description
1 polymer ?
#
loop_
_entity_poly.entity_id
_entity_poly.type
_entity_poly.pdbx_seq_one_letter_code
_entity_poly.pdbx_strand_id
1 'polypeptide(L)'
;MVMTVDAVRERLPAFEEIEEGDFLSLNGTEYEVVTTRTEQPSPGEAVRFIDLVDSEEEQFILSYSEGNTVETAYYHHADEDPMEGDLVAVESIDYSED
;
A
#
# COMPACT_ATOMS: atom_id res chain seq x y z
N MET A 1 -8.49 13.67 -5.18
CA MET A 1 -9.38 13.41 -4.02
C MET A 1 -8.85 12.15 -3.39
N VAL A 2 -8.54 12.18 -2.10
CA VAL A 2 -7.94 11.04 -1.42
C VAL A 2 -8.97 9.90 -1.30
N MET A 3 -8.54 8.67 -1.57
CA MET A 3 -9.39 7.48 -1.44
C MET A 3 -9.59 7.10 0.02
N THR A 4 -10.81 6.63 0.31
CA THR A 4 -11.09 5.99 1.59
C THR A 4 -10.46 4.58 1.65
N VAL A 5 -10.10 4.06 2.83
CA VAL A 5 -9.62 2.67 3.00
C VAL A 5 -10.64 1.67 2.46
N ASP A 6 -11.94 1.89 2.64
CA ASP A 6 -12.96 1.01 2.05
C ASP A 6 -12.88 0.98 0.51
N ALA A 7 -12.71 2.14 -0.13
CA ALA A 7 -12.53 2.21 -1.58
C ALA A 7 -11.24 1.54 -2.06
N VAL A 8 -10.17 1.58 -1.25
CA VAL A 8 -8.94 0.83 -1.52
C VAL A 8 -9.22 -0.68 -1.44
N ARG A 9 -9.94 -1.13 -0.41
CA ARG A 9 -10.32 -2.53 -0.22
C ARG A 9 -11.28 -3.07 -1.28
N GLU A 10 -12.13 -2.23 -1.84
CA GLU A 10 -13.00 -2.61 -2.96
C GLU A 10 -12.24 -2.80 -4.27
N ARG A 11 -11.03 -2.22 -4.38
CA ARG A 11 -10.18 -2.30 -5.58
C ARG A 11 -9.09 -3.34 -5.48
N LEU A 12 -8.63 -3.62 -4.26
CA LEU A 12 -7.66 -4.67 -4.02
C LEU A 12 -8.36 -6.02 -3.84
N PRO A 13 -7.73 -7.13 -4.27
CA PRO A 13 -8.16 -8.46 -3.83
C PRO A 13 -7.94 -8.61 -2.32
N ALA A 14 -8.29 -9.76 -1.75
CA ALA A 14 -7.95 -9.99 -0.35
C ALA A 14 -6.42 -9.88 -0.18
N PHE A 15 -5.96 -9.30 0.93
CA PHE A 15 -4.52 -9.09 1.15
C PHE A 15 -3.70 -10.40 1.06
N GLU A 16 -4.31 -11.54 1.37
CA GLU A 16 -3.71 -12.87 1.29
C GLU A 16 -3.61 -13.41 -0.14
N GLU A 17 -4.32 -12.80 -1.09
CA GLU A 17 -4.31 -13.13 -2.53
C GLU A 17 -3.31 -12.29 -3.32
N ILE A 18 -2.66 -11.30 -2.69
CA ILE A 18 -1.62 -10.48 -3.32
C ILE A 18 -0.29 -11.23 -3.22
N GLU A 19 0.29 -11.57 -4.36
CA GLU A 19 1.51 -12.36 -4.51
C GLU A 19 2.70 -11.51 -5.00
N GLU A 20 3.92 -12.04 -4.87
CA GLU A 20 5.13 -11.45 -5.45
C GLU A 20 5.06 -11.54 -6.98
N GLY A 21 5.32 -10.43 -7.67
CA GLY A 21 5.25 -10.30 -9.13
C GLY A 21 3.94 -9.70 -9.66
N ASP A 22 2.94 -9.49 -8.81
CA ASP A 22 1.70 -8.79 -9.20
C ASP A 22 1.95 -7.30 -9.43
N PHE A 23 1.06 -6.63 -10.15
CA PHE A 23 1.16 -5.20 -10.43
C PHE A 23 0.11 -4.37 -9.71
N LEU A 24 0.55 -3.24 -9.17
CA LEU A 24 -0.26 -2.27 -8.44
C LEU A 24 -0.06 -0.89 -9.05
N SER A 25 -1.11 -0.27 -9.54
CA SER A 25 -1.07 1.12 -9.97
C SER A 25 -1.52 2.05 -8.85
N LEU A 26 -0.61 2.88 -8.32
CA LEU A 26 -0.91 3.93 -7.33
C LEU A 26 -0.81 5.29 -7.97
N ASN A 27 -1.89 6.09 -7.89
CA ASN A 27 -1.94 7.45 -8.44
C ASN A 27 -1.56 7.56 -9.94
N GLY A 28 -1.70 6.47 -10.69
CA GLY A 28 -1.34 6.38 -12.11
C GLY A 28 0.11 5.97 -12.38
N THR A 29 0.90 5.70 -11.34
CA THR A 29 2.22 5.07 -11.45
C THR A 29 2.08 3.58 -11.18
N GLU A 30 2.72 2.75 -12.01
CA GLU A 30 2.70 1.29 -11.89
C GLU A 30 3.88 0.81 -11.05
N TYR A 31 3.61 -0.15 -10.17
CA TYR A 31 4.56 -0.77 -9.27
C TYR A 31 4.40 -2.28 -9.31
N GLU A 32 5.49 -3.02 -9.21
CA GLU A 32 5.51 -4.47 -9.02
C GLU A 32 5.54 -4.79 -7.52
N VAL A 33 4.76 -5.79 -7.10
CA VAL A 33 4.72 -6.26 -5.72
C VAL A 33 5.93 -7.15 -5.46
N VAL A 34 6.74 -6.74 -4.49
CA VAL A 34 7.90 -7.51 -4.03
C VAL A 34 7.51 -8.44 -2.90
N THR A 35 6.82 -7.93 -1.89
CA THR A 35 6.37 -8.76 -0.77
C THR A 35 5.25 -8.10 0.01
N THR A 36 4.53 -8.89 0.80
CA THR A 36 3.45 -8.41 1.66
C THR A 36 3.73 -8.77 3.10
N ARG A 37 3.52 -7.83 4.02
CA ARG A 37 3.70 -8.06 5.46
C ARG A 37 2.61 -7.40 6.28
N THR A 38 2.34 -7.96 7.45
CA THR A 38 1.35 -7.44 8.38
C THR A 38 2.01 -7.20 9.73
N GLU A 39 1.86 -5.99 10.26
CA GLU A 39 2.33 -5.66 11.60
C GLU A 39 1.16 -5.34 12.52
N GLN A 40 1.33 -5.68 13.80
CA GLN A 40 0.35 -5.44 14.85
C GLN A 40 0.97 -4.52 15.91
N PRO A 41 0.98 -3.20 15.68
CA PRO A 41 1.62 -2.26 16.60
C PRO A 41 0.88 -2.17 17.94
N SER A 42 -0.41 -2.51 17.98
CA SER A 42 -1.23 -2.52 19.19
C SER A 42 -2.29 -3.62 19.16
N PRO A 43 -2.76 -4.11 20.33
CA PRO A 43 -3.80 -5.14 20.38
C PRO A 43 -5.09 -4.67 19.69
N GLY A 44 -5.54 -5.40 18.67
CA GLY A 44 -6.72 -5.05 17.88
C GLY A 44 -6.43 -4.15 16.68
N GLU A 45 -5.18 -3.77 16.46
CA GLU A 45 -4.73 -3.04 15.29
C GLU A 45 -3.91 -3.94 14.37
N ALA A 46 -4.28 -3.98 13.10
CA ALA A 46 -3.52 -4.63 12.03
C ALA A 46 -3.22 -3.59 10.95
N VAL A 47 -1.93 -3.39 10.68
CA VAL A 47 -1.45 -2.55 9.59
C VAL A 47 -0.88 -3.47 8.52
N ARG A 48 -1.39 -3.32 7.31
CA ARG A 48 -0.96 -4.05 6.12
C ARG A 48 0.08 -3.21 5.40
N PHE A 49 1.16 -3.86 4.99
CA PHE A 49 2.23 -3.28 4.21
C PHE A 49 2.43 -4.10 2.94
N ILE A 50 2.56 -3.41 1.82
CA ILE A 50 2.91 -3.98 0.52
C ILE A 50 4.20 -3.28 0.10
N ASP A 51 5.28 -4.05 0.03
CA ASP A 51 6.56 -3.60 -0.49
C ASP A 51 6.48 -3.66 -2.02
N LEU A 52 6.79 -2.53 -2.66
CA LEU A 52 6.58 -2.25 -4.07
C LEU A 52 7.90 -1.80 -4.71
N VAL A 53 8.07 -2.08 -5.99
CA VAL A 53 9.17 -1.55 -6.80
C VAL A 53 8.63 -0.91 -8.07
N ASP A 54 9.16 0.24 -8.47
CA ASP A 54 8.75 0.90 -9.72
C ASP A 54 9.62 0.49 -10.92
N SER A 55 9.32 1.06 -12.10
CA SER A 55 10.10 0.80 -13.32
C SER A 55 11.56 1.29 -13.28
N GLU A 56 11.90 2.15 -12.32
CA GLU A 56 13.25 2.66 -12.08
C GLU A 56 14.00 1.85 -11.02
N GLU A 57 13.43 0.72 -10.59
CA GLU A 57 13.92 -0.15 -9.50
C GLU A 57 13.93 0.54 -8.12
N GLU A 58 13.16 1.62 -7.95
CA GLU A 58 13.00 2.34 -6.68
C GLU A 58 11.98 1.63 -5.78
N GLN A 59 12.32 1.51 -4.48
CA GLN A 59 11.48 0.80 -3.52
C GLN A 59 10.48 1.72 -2.83
N PHE A 60 9.24 1.28 -2.75
CA PHE A 60 8.13 1.96 -2.10
C PHE A 60 7.40 1.03 -1.14
N ILE A 61 6.70 1.61 -0.17
CA ILE A 61 5.92 0.85 0.79
C ILE A 61 4.52 1.46 0.84
N LEU A 62 3.52 0.70 0.39
CA LEU A 62 2.11 1.03 0.62
C LEU A 62 1.69 0.50 1.99
N SER A 63 1.10 1.36 2.81
CA SER A 63 0.61 1.02 4.14
C SER A 63 -0.83 1.46 4.36
N TYR A 64 -1.62 0.60 4.99
CA TYR A 64 -2.99 0.92 5.40
C TYR A 64 -3.43 0.10 6.63
N SER A 65 -4.20 0.72 7.52
CA SER A 65 -4.74 0.07 8.72
C SER A 65 -6.18 -0.37 8.48
N GLU A 66 -6.50 -1.60 8.86
CA GLU A 66 -7.89 -2.10 8.82
C GLU A 66 -8.69 -1.74 10.09
N GLY A 67 -8.00 -1.36 11.17
CA GLY A 67 -8.60 -1.23 12.51
C GLY A 67 -8.80 0.19 13.01
N ASN A 68 -8.24 1.20 12.32
CA ASN A 68 -8.23 2.58 12.81
C ASN A 68 -9.03 3.53 11.92
N THR A 69 -9.51 4.62 12.54
CA THR A 69 -10.20 5.78 11.94
C THR A 69 -9.42 6.51 10.83
N VAL A 70 -8.24 6.03 10.45
CA VAL A 70 -7.47 6.59 9.34
C VAL A 70 -8.10 6.07 8.07
N GLU A 71 -9.00 6.87 7.50
CA GLU A 71 -9.73 6.54 6.28
C GLU A 71 -8.82 6.52 5.05
N THR A 72 -7.50 6.60 5.14
CA THR A 72 -6.64 6.78 3.95
C THR A 72 -5.46 5.81 3.95
N ALA A 73 -5.18 5.23 2.78
CA ALA A 73 -3.94 4.50 2.52
C ALA A 73 -2.83 5.47 2.11
N TYR A 74 -1.60 5.19 2.51
CA TYR A 74 -0.43 6.02 2.23
C TYR A 74 0.70 5.18 1.67
N TYR A 75 1.49 5.76 0.78
CA TYR A 75 2.73 5.16 0.32
C TYR A 75 3.89 6.15 0.41
N HIS A 76 5.09 5.62 0.59
CA HIS A 76 6.33 6.39 0.69
C HIS A 76 7.50 5.59 0.14
N HIS A 77 8.64 6.25 -0.12
CA HIS A 77 9.87 5.54 -0.46
C HIS A 77 10.36 4.70 0.72
N ALA A 78 10.89 3.50 0.45
CA ALA A 78 11.39 2.59 1.49
C ALA A 78 12.61 3.15 2.25
N ASP A 79 13.40 4.03 1.60
CA ASP A 79 14.54 4.71 2.21
C ASP A 79 14.15 5.89 3.13
N GLU A 80 12.87 6.29 3.11
CA GLU A 80 12.37 7.38 3.94
C GLU A 80 11.77 6.85 5.25
N ASP A 81 12.07 7.55 6.35
CA ASP A 81 11.44 7.24 7.63
C ASP A 81 9.94 7.60 7.54
N PRO A 82 9.01 6.68 7.78
CA PRO A 82 7.57 6.96 7.68
C PRO A 82 7.09 8.05 8.65
N MET A 83 7.88 8.41 9.67
CA MET A 83 7.58 9.52 10.59
C MET A 83 8.14 10.86 10.14
N GLU A 84 9.14 10.89 9.27
CA GLU A 84 9.82 12.12 8.81
C GLU A 84 9.72 12.36 7.29
N GLY A 85 9.31 11.35 6.53
CA GLY A 85 9.21 11.37 5.06
C GLY A 85 7.89 11.94 4.54
N ASP A 86 7.86 12.19 3.24
CA ASP A 86 6.66 12.65 2.54
C ASP A 86 5.70 11.46 2.31
N LEU A 87 4.78 11.26 3.26
CA LEU A 87 3.68 10.31 3.09
C LEU A 87 2.74 10.77 1.97
N VAL A 88 2.71 10.03 0.87
CA VAL A 88 1.83 10.31 -0.26
C VAL A 88 0.50 9.60 -0.04
N ALA A 89 -0.59 10.38 0.00
CA ALA A 89 -1.93 9.83 0.10
C ALA A 89 -2.34 9.15 -1.22
N VAL A 90 -2.96 7.98 -1.12
CA VAL A 90 -3.51 7.27 -2.28
C VAL A 90 -4.80 7.96 -2.75
N GLU A 91 -4.81 8.41 -3.99
CA GLU A 91 -5.94 9.02 -4.70
C GLU A 91 -6.56 8.09 -5.76
N SER A 92 -5.79 7.11 -6.25
CA SER A 92 -6.25 6.06 -7.16
C SER A 92 -5.45 4.78 -6.91
N ILE A 93 -6.12 3.63 -6.93
CA ILE A 93 -5.48 2.32 -6.89
C ILE A 93 -6.13 1.36 -7.89
N ASP A 94 -5.31 0.61 -8.61
CA ASP A 94 -5.72 -0.45 -9.51
C ASP A 94 -4.78 -1.65 -9.33
N TYR A 95 -5.34 -2.85 -9.37
CA TYR A 95 -4.59 -4.10 -9.18
C TYR A 95 -4.69 -4.94 -10.44
N SER A 96 -3.58 -5.52 -10.86
CA SER A 96 -3.50 -6.39 -12.04
C SER A 96 -2.63 -7.60 -11.73
N GLU A 97 -3.21 -8.78 -11.94
CA GLU A 97 -2.52 -10.07 -11.91
C GLU A 97 -1.75 -10.22 -13.24
N ASP A 98 -0.53 -10.77 -13.20
CA ASP A 98 0.26 -11.13 -14.40
C ASP A 98 -0.22 -12.44 -15.06
#